data_AF-A0A2R4MFP9-F1
#
_entry.id   AF-A0A2R4MFP9-F1
#
_cell.length_a   1.000
_cell.length_b   1.000
_cell.length_c   1.000
_cell.angle_alpha   90.00
_cell.angle_beta   90.00
_cell.angle_gamma   90.00
#
_symmetry.space_group_name_H-M   'P 1'
#
loop_
_entity.id
_entity.type
_entity.pdbx_description
1 polymer ?
#
loop_
_entity_poly.entity_id
_entity_poly.type
_entity_poly.pdbx_seq_one_letter_code
_entity_poly.pdbx_strand_id
1 'polypeptide(L)'
;MPLKKPAIKKQLTELLAPINRDESAFAPRFSLRHQGGNAQNIAAITSAQLPHYFQLATAKDENADQKMGAAFCLGRLSWALLRPLAGYVVNDFWYAGADLAAFEMSFREVSWQKQGQSGVFLAIDIALDADQAEWQHGAANPETIADFANQIEALFGPLVDLHHEVSGLAKPALWRLVGDSLATSFLTQGENFGHIKQAIGIAEHILHRKGSKLFSKQSGFIEIKLPERPEISEWFRKRGGCCRYYTADGGEYCSTCVLRDENSMIERLQNHMRTKHLSEEAA
;
A
#
# COMPACT_ATOMS: atom_id res chain seq x y z
N MET A 1 -28.42 6.38 -6.57
CA MET A 1 -29.30 5.19 -6.69
C MET A 1 -28.43 3.95 -6.58
N PRO A 2 -28.83 2.91 -5.82
CA PRO A 2 -28.07 1.67 -5.76
C PRO A 2 -28.03 1.04 -7.16
N LEU A 3 -26.83 0.82 -7.69
CA LEU A 3 -26.66 0.09 -8.94
C LEU A 3 -27.01 -1.38 -8.70
N LYS A 4 -27.64 -2.03 -9.69
CA LYS A 4 -27.88 -3.48 -9.62
C LYS A 4 -26.53 -4.20 -9.58
N LYS A 5 -26.39 -5.23 -8.72
CA LYS A 5 -25.14 -6.02 -8.57
C LYS A 5 -24.45 -6.41 -9.90
N PRO A 6 -25.17 -6.85 -10.96
CA PRO A 6 -24.54 -7.17 -12.24
C PRO A 6 -23.89 -5.98 -12.95
N ALA A 7 -24.47 -4.78 -12.83
CA ALA A 7 -23.91 -3.57 -13.42
C ALA A 7 -22.62 -3.14 -12.72
N ILE A 8 -22.59 -3.22 -11.38
CA ILE A 8 -21.39 -2.94 -10.58
C ILE A 8 -20.27 -3.91 -10.98
N LYS A 9 -20.53 -5.23 -11.04
CA LYS A 9 -19.51 -6.23 -11.38
C LYS A 9 -18.87 -5.98 -12.75
N LYS A 10 -19.66 -5.56 -13.74
CA LYS A 10 -19.15 -5.19 -15.06
C LYS A 10 -18.19 -3.99 -14.97
N GLN A 11 -18.60 -2.92 -14.30
CA GLN A 11 -17.77 -1.71 -14.14
C GLN A 11 -16.49 -1.98 -13.34
N LEU A 12 -16.57 -2.75 -12.26
CA LEU A 12 -15.39 -3.18 -11.51
C LEU A 12 -14.41 -3.95 -12.40
N THR A 13 -14.91 -4.83 -13.27
CA THR A 13 -14.07 -5.59 -14.21
C THR A 13 -13.40 -4.68 -15.25
N GLU A 14 -14.12 -3.67 -15.76
CA GLU A 14 -13.60 -2.69 -16.72
C GLU A 14 -12.45 -1.84 -16.13
N LEU A 15 -12.52 -1.53 -14.83
CA LEU A 15 -11.48 -0.79 -14.11
C LEU A 15 -10.26 -1.65 -13.72
N LEU A 16 -10.35 -2.98 -13.79
CA LEU A 16 -9.29 -3.86 -13.30
C LEU A 16 -7.97 -3.69 -14.06
N ALA A 17 -8.04 -3.59 -15.39
CA ALA A 17 -6.86 -3.41 -16.23
C ALA A 17 -6.09 -2.11 -15.93
N PRO A 18 -6.73 -0.92 -15.89
CA PRO A 18 -6.02 0.30 -15.53
C PRO A 18 -5.55 0.32 -14.06
N ILE A 19 -6.29 -0.29 -13.12
CA ILE A 19 -5.84 -0.43 -11.72
C ILE A 19 -4.54 -1.23 -11.63
N ASN A 20 -4.42 -2.28 -12.45
CA ASN A 20 -3.24 -3.13 -12.55
C ASN A 20 -2.13 -2.56 -13.44
N ARG A 21 -2.26 -1.34 -14.00
CA ARG A 21 -1.34 -0.79 -15.01
C ARG A 21 0.12 -0.67 -14.60
N ASP A 22 0.47 -0.61 -13.31
CA ASP A 22 1.88 -0.69 -12.89
C ASP A 22 2.51 -1.99 -13.39
N GLU A 23 3.27 -1.87 -14.47
CA GLU A 23 3.91 -3.00 -15.16
C GLU A 23 5.18 -3.44 -14.46
N SER A 24 5.58 -2.80 -13.35
CA SER A 24 6.71 -3.29 -12.59
C SER A 24 6.41 -4.70 -12.11
N ALA A 25 7.36 -5.61 -12.33
CA ALA A 25 7.15 -7.01 -11.99
C ALA A 25 6.86 -7.20 -10.48
N PHE A 26 7.22 -6.22 -9.65
CA PHE A 26 7.02 -6.17 -8.20
C PHE A 26 5.62 -5.72 -7.76
N ALA A 27 4.86 -5.10 -8.66
CA ALA A 27 3.53 -4.60 -8.33
C ALA A 27 2.59 -5.78 -8.01
N PRO A 28 1.72 -5.64 -7.00
CA PRO A 28 0.74 -6.66 -6.69
C PRO A 28 -0.27 -6.74 -7.83
N ARG A 29 -0.60 -7.96 -8.26
CA ARG A 29 -1.69 -8.18 -9.21
C ARG A 29 -2.99 -8.36 -8.46
N PHE A 30 -4.05 -7.73 -8.95
CA PHE A 30 -5.38 -7.89 -8.39
C PHE A 30 -6.31 -8.62 -9.35
N SER A 31 -7.22 -9.43 -8.81
CA SER A 31 -8.25 -10.15 -9.56
C SER A 31 -9.58 -10.19 -8.78
N LEU A 32 -10.70 -10.16 -9.51
CA LEU A 32 -12.06 -10.20 -8.95
C LEU A 32 -12.68 -11.62 -8.92
N ARG A 33 -11.81 -12.63 -8.95
CA ARG A 33 -12.18 -14.05 -8.95
C ARG A 33 -11.12 -14.81 -8.18
N HIS A 34 -11.52 -15.91 -7.55
CA HIS A 34 -10.59 -16.86 -6.94
C HIS A 34 -9.46 -17.22 -7.90
N GLN A 35 -8.22 -17.21 -7.39
CA GLN A 35 -7.05 -17.54 -8.21
C GLN A 35 -6.91 -19.06 -8.42
N GLY A 36 -7.47 -19.86 -7.51
CA GLY A 36 -7.25 -21.31 -7.47
C GLY A 36 -5.78 -21.67 -7.17
N GLY A 37 -5.46 -22.97 -7.16
CA GLY A 37 -4.07 -23.45 -6.99
C GLY A 37 -3.47 -23.17 -5.61
N ASN A 38 -2.28 -22.53 -5.58
CA ASN A 38 -1.50 -22.23 -4.37
C ASN A 38 -1.97 -20.98 -3.61
N ALA A 39 -3.12 -20.40 -3.99
CA ALA A 39 -3.68 -19.25 -3.29
C ALA A 39 -4.15 -19.66 -1.89
N GLN A 40 -3.90 -18.79 -0.91
CA GLN A 40 -4.30 -18.97 0.47
C GLN A 40 -5.33 -17.93 0.87
N ASN A 41 -6.39 -18.38 1.53
CA ASN A 41 -7.35 -17.49 2.16
C ASN A 41 -6.68 -16.64 3.25
N ILE A 42 -6.84 -15.32 3.19
CA ILE A 42 -6.15 -14.41 4.13
C ILE A 42 -6.68 -14.57 5.55
N ALA A 43 -7.96 -14.90 5.73
CA ALA A 43 -8.53 -15.18 7.06
C ALA A 43 -8.01 -16.48 7.67
N ALA A 44 -7.44 -17.38 6.87
CA ALA A 44 -6.84 -18.63 7.34
C ALA A 44 -5.35 -18.50 7.73
N ILE A 45 -4.78 -17.29 7.70
CA ILE A 45 -3.41 -17.05 8.17
C ILE A 45 -3.35 -17.24 9.69
N THR A 46 -2.40 -18.05 10.14
CA THR A 46 -2.21 -18.37 11.55
C THR A 46 -0.91 -17.78 12.11
N SER A 47 -0.81 -17.68 13.44
CA SER A 47 0.40 -17.23 14.13
C SER A 47 1.61 -18.11 13.83
N ALA A 48 1.39 -19.40 13.55
CA ALA A 48 2.43 -20.36 13.17
C ALA A 48 3.02 -20.09 11.77
N GLN A 49 2.27 -19.49 10.86
CA GLN A 49 2.72 -19.18 9.50
C GLN A 49 3.47 -17.84 9.41
N LEU A 50 3.12 -16.87 10.26
CA LEU A 50 3.69 -15.51 10.19
C LEU A 50 5.22 -15.45 10.26
N PRO A 51 5.93 -16.22 11.11
CA PRO A 51 7.40 -16.21 11.13
C PRO A 51 8.01 -16.53 9.76
N HIS A 52 7.40 -17.46 9.01
CA HIS A 52 7.84 -17.77 7.66
C HIS A 52 7.59 -16.60 6.71
N TYR A 53 6.43 -15.95 6.76
CA TYR A 53 6.16 -14.77 5.93
C TYR A 53 7.05 -13.57 6.29
N PHE A 54 7.43 -13.42 7.56
CA PHE A 54 8.37 -12.39 7.99
C PHE A 54 9.74 -12.61 7.36
N GLN A 55 10.24 -13.85 7.38
CA GLN A 55 11.50 -14.23 6.72
C GLN A 55 11.42 -13.97 5.21
N LEU A 56 10.33 -14.36 4.56
CA LEU A 56 10.13 -14.10 3.13
C LEU A 56 10.12 -12.60 2.81
N ALA A 57 9.50 -11.77 3.66
CA ALA A 57 9.42 -10.33 3.47
C ALA A 57 10.78 -9.62 3.63
N THR A 58 11.76 -10.26 4.27
CA THR A 58 13.12 -9.75 4.50
C THR A 58 14.20 -10.70 3.99
N ALA A 59 13.89 -11.55 3.01
CA ALA A 59 14.80 -12.62 2.55
C ALA A 59 16.17 -12.13 2.04
N LYS A 60 16.28 -10.85 1.68
CA LYS A 60 17.53 -10.21 1.23
C LYS A 60 18.38 -9.64 2.38
N ASP A 61 17.86 -9.63 3.60
CA ASP A 61 18.43 -8.96 4.76
C ASP A 61 18.75 -10.02 5.82
N GLU A 62 19.95 -10.61 5.78
CA GLU A 62 20.35 -11.77 6.60
C GLU A 62 20.15 -11.56 8.11
N ASN A 63 20.28 -10.31 8.58
CA ASN A 63 20.16 -9.92 9.99
C ASN A 63 18.83 -9.22 10.32
N ALA A 64 17.79 -9.41 9.50
CA ALA A 64 16.48 -8.85 9.79
C ALA A 64 15.88 -9.44 11.08
N ASP A 65 15.69 -8.58 12.09
CA ASP A 65 14.96 -8.96 13.30
C ASP A 65 13.48 -9.27 12.99
N GLN A 66 12.83 -9.99 13.90
CA GLN A 66 11.43 -10.39 13.73
C GLN A 66 10.48 -9.18 13.58
N LYS A 67 10.81 -8.03 14.16
CA LYS A 67 10.00 -6.81 14.07
C LYS A 67 10.14 -6.16 12.70
N MET A 68 11.33 -6.15 12.12
CA MET A 68 11.58 -5.73 10.75
C MET A 68 10.82 -6.66 9.79
N GLY A 69 10.92 -7.98 9.97
CA GLY A 69 10.15 -8.97 9.22
C GLY A 69 8.64 -8.71 9.26
N ALA A 70 8.09 -8.47 10.45
CA ALA A 70 6.68 -8.14 10.63
C ALA A 70 6.29 -6.80 9.97
N ALA A 71 7.15 -5.79 10.06
CA ALA A 71 6.89 -4.49 9.46
C ALA A 71 6.89 -4.55 7.92
N PHE A 72 7.84 -5.27 7.32
CA PHE A 72 7.90 -5.49 5.88
C PHE A 72 6.73 -6.36 5.41
N CYS A 73 6.41 -7.44 6.12
CA CYS A 73 5.30 -8.33 5.79
C CYS A 73 3.96 -7.58 5.78
N LEU A 74 3.62 -6.89 6.88
CA LEU A 74 2.37 -6.12 6.96
C LEU A 74 2.35 -4.98 5.93
N GLY A 75 3.47 -4.28 5.72
CA GLY A 75 3.55 -3.22 4.72
C GLY A 75 3.25 -3.72 3.30
N ARG A 76 3.83 -4.85 2.91
CA ARG A 76 3.59 -5.48 1.59
C ARG A 76 2.18 -6.02 1.44
N LEU A 77 1.66 -6.70 2.46
CA LEU A 77 0.28 -7.21 2.44
C LEU A 77 -0.72 -6.05 2.36
N SER A 78 -0.49 -4.98 3.14
CA SER A 78 -1.32 -3.79 3.11
C SER A 78 -1.27 -3.09 1.76
N TRP A 79 -0.10 -3.00 1.14
CA TRP A 79 0.06 -2.48 -0.21
C TRP A 79 -0.73 -3.30 -1.24
N ALA A 80 -0.61 -4.62 -1.19
CA ALA A 80 -1.29 -5.52 -2.11
C ALA A 80 -2.81 -5.43 -2.03
N LEU A 81 -3.35 -5.31 -0.81
CA LEU A 81 -4.78 -5.14 -0.56
C LEU A 81 -5.29 -3.74 -0.91
N LEU A 82 -4.59 -2.69 -0.46
CA LEU A 82 -5.07 -1.31 -0.55
C LEU A 82 -4.90 -0.68 -1.93
N ARG A 83 -3.87 -1.07 -2.68
CA ARG A 83 -3.60 -0.53 -4.02
C ARG A 83 -4.81 -0.66 -4.96
N PRO A 84 -5.42 -1.85 -5.14
CA PRO A 84 -6.60 -1.96 -5.99
C PRO A 84 -7.81 -1.23 -5.42
N LEU A 85 -8.03 -1.28 -4.10
CA LEU A 85 -9.14 -0.59 -3.46
C LEU A 85 -9.08 0.94 -3.66
N ALA A 86 -7.89 1.54 -3.53
CA ALA A 86 -7.69 2.95 -3.83
C ALA A 86 -8.01 3.28 -5.30
N GLY A 87 -7.68 2.37 -6.23
CA GLY A 87 -7.97 2.52 -7.64
C GLY A 87 -9.47 2.57 -7.93
N TYR A 88 -10.25 1.72 -7.26
CA TYR A 88 -11.71 1.78 -7.32
C TYR A 88 -12.26 3.08 -6.70
N VAL A 89 -11.74 3.49 -5.54
CA VAL A 89 -12.19 4.71 -4.85
C VAL A 89 -11.92 5.96 -5.69
N VAL A 90 -10.77 6.06 -6.36
CA VAL A 90 -10.43 7.17 -7.27
C VAL A 90 -11.39 7.24 -8.48
N ASN A 91 -12.11 6.16 -8.76
CA ASN A 91 -13.13 6.06 -9.80
C ASN A 91 -14.56 5.96 -9.22
N ASP A 92 -14.78 6.47 -8.00
CA ASP A 92 -16.09 6.54 -7.32
C ASP A 92 -16.73 5.19 -6.96
N PHE A 93 -15.95 4.10 -6.96
CA PHE A 93 -16.37 2.78 -6.45
C PHE A 93 -15.79 2.55 -5.05
N TRP A 94 -16.66 2.62 -4.06
CA TRP A 94 -16.32 2.51 -2.65
C TRP A 94 -16.53 1.08 -2.17
N TYR A 95 -15.48 0.48 -1.63
CA TYR A 95 -15.57 -0.78 -0.91
C TYR A 95 -16.36 -0.57 0.38
N ALA A 96 -17.50 -1.25 0.50
CA ALA A 96 -18.41 -1.13 1.62
C ALA A 96 -18.31 -2.30 2.61
N GLY A 97 -17.53 -3.33 2.28
CA GLY A 97 -17.22 -4.42 3.19
C GLY A 97 -17.17 -5.78 2.50
N ALA A 98 -16.46 -6.69 3.14
CA ALA A 98 -16.42 -8.12 2.87
C ALA A 98 -15.71 -8.75 4.07
N ASP A 99 -16.00 -10.02 4.35
CA ASP A 99 -15.17 -10.75 5.30
C ASP A 99 -13.76 -10.92 4.74
N LEU A 100 -12.76 -11.01 5.63
CA LEU A 100 -11.38 -11.30 5.22
C LEU A 100 -11.28 -12.63 4.46
N ALA A 101 -12.25 -13.53 4.66
CA ALA A 101 -12.40 -14.78 3.94
C ALA A 101 -12.75 -14.62 2.45
N ALA A 102 -13.23 -13.45 2.02
CA ALA A 102 -13.44 -13.13 0.61
C ALA A 102 -12.11 -12.85 -0.13
N PHE A 103 -11.01 -12.69 0.60
CA PHE A 103 -9.70 -12.41 0.03
C PHE A 103 -8.79 -13.64 0.02
N GLU A 104 -8.14 -13.84 -1.11
CA GLU A 104 -7.05 -14.79 -1.28
C GLU A 104 -5.76 -14.04 -1.59
N MET A 105 -4.64 -14.60 -1.13
CA MET A 105 -3.31 -14.14 -1.50
C MET A 105 -2.49 -15.27 -2.10
N SER A 106 -1.63 -14.95 -3.05
CA SER A 106 -0.58 -15.84 -3.51
C SER A 106 0.75 -15.10 -3.55
N PHE A 107 1.84 -15.84 -3.34
CA PHE A 107 3.17 -15.29 -3.44
C PHE A 107 3.75 -15.56 -4.82
N ARG A 108 4.38 -14.55 -5.40
CA ARG A 108 5.04 -14.63 -6.69
C ARG A 108 6.49 -14.15 -6.56
N GLU A 109 7.41 -15.01 -6.94
CA GLU A 109 8.81 -14.63 -7.07
C GLU A 109 9.02 -13.76 -8.30
N VAL A 110 9.81 -12.72 -8.12
CA VAL A 110 10.09 -11.70 -9.12
C VAL A 110 11.59 -11.49 -9.14
N SER A 111 12.23 -12.00 -10.18
CA SER A 111 13.63 -11.67 -10.44
C SER A 111 13.75 -10.23 -10.91
N TRP A 112 14.79 -9.54 -10.45
CA TRP A 112 15.07 -8.18 -10.87
C TRP A 112 16.54 -7.97 -11.17
N GLN A 113 16.79 -7.00 -12.04
CA GLN A 113 18.11 -6.50 -12.35
C GLN A 113 18.04 -4.97 -12.47
N LYS A 114 18.87 -4.26 -11.72
CA LYS A 114 18.95 -2.79 -11.77
C LYS A 114 20.36 -2.35 -11.40
N GLN A 115 20.97 -1.52 -12.25
CA GLN A 115 22.30 -0.94 -12.01
C GLN A 115 23.38 -1.98 -11.63
N GLY A 116 23.41 -3.12 -12.35
CA GLY A 116 24.37 -4.20 -12.09
C GLY A 116 24.08 -5.06 -10.86
N GLN A 117 23.05 -4.73 -10.08
CA GLN A 117 22.54 -5.57 -9.00
C GLN A 117 21.40 -6.45 -9.50
N SER A 118 21.26 -7.63 -8.91
CA SER A 118 20.16 -8.54 -9.17
C SER A 118 19.67 -9.20 -7.89
N GLY A 119 18.45 -9.72 -7.92
CA GLY A 119 17.91 -10.47 -6.80
C GLY A 119 16.53 -11.05 -7.09
N VAL A 120 15.96 -11.70 -6.09
CA VAL A 120 14.57 -12.17 -6.11
C VAL A 120 13.78 -11.38 -5.07
N PHE A 121 12.61 -10.93 -5.48
CA PHE A 121 11.64 -10.25 -4.64
C PHE A 121 10.35 -11.06 -4.60
N LEU A 122 9.74 -11.17 -3.42
CA LEU A 122 8.43 -11.78 -3.29
C LEU A 122 7.32 -10.73 -3.38
N ALA A 123 6.59 -10.74 -4.50
CA ALA A 123 5.36 -9.99 -4.67
C ALA A 123 4.17 -10.77 -4.10
N ILE A 124 3.14 -10.06 -3.68
CA ILE A 124 1.87 -10.63 -3.20
C ILE A 124 0.80 -10.27 -4.21
N ASP A 125 0.20 -11.28 -4.83
CA ASP A 125 -0.95 -11.11 -5.70
C ASP A 125 -2.23 -11.38 -4.87
N ILE A 126 -3.30 -10.62 -5.13
CA ILE A 126 -4.54 -10.65 -4.36
C ILE A 126 -5.71 -11.02 -5.27
N ALA A 127 -6.59 -11.88 -4.76
CA ALA A 127 -7.91 -12.13 -5.29
C ALA A 127 -8.96 -11.65 -4.30
N LEU A 128 -10.02 -11.03 -4.81
CA LEU A 128 -11.24 -10.75 -4.06
C LEU A 128 -12.40 -11.45 -4.75
N ASP A 129 -13.15 -12.26 -4.01
CA ASP A 129 -14.46 -12.71 -4.48
C ASP A 129 -15.43 -11.53 -4.53
N ALA A 130 -15.64 -11.01 -5.73
CA ALA A 130 -16.53 -9.87 -5.97
C ALA A 130 -17.99 -10.16 -5.60
N ASP A 131 -18.40 -11.43 -5.52
CA ASP A 131 -19.77 -11.79 -5.13
C ASP A 131 -19.96 -11.77 -3.60
N GLN A 132 -18.86 -11.85 -2.84
CA GLN A 132 -18.82 -11.69 -1.38
C GLN A 132 -18.47 -10.26 -0.92
N ALA A 133 -18.20 -9.36 -1.87
CA ALA A 133 -17.87 -7.97 -1.58
C ALA A 133 -19.05 -7.03 -1.83
N GLU A 134 -19.23 -6.09 -0.90
CA GLU A 134 -20.17 -5.00 -1.01
C GLU A 134 -19.49 -3.75 -1.57
N TRP A 135 -20.19 -3.10 -2.51
CA TRP A 135 -19.68 -1.93 -3.20
C TRP A 135 -20.77 -0.87 -3.28
N GLN A 136 -20.35 0.38 -3.12
CA GLN A 136 -21.16 1.56 -3.34
C GLN A 136 -20.57 2.37 -4.48
N HIS A 137 -21.42 2.98 -5.30
CA HIS A 137 -20.98 3.87 -6.38
C HIS A 137 -21.51 5.27 -6.11
N GLY A 138 -20.61 6.25 -6.14
CA GLY A 138 -20.95 7.65 -5.90
C GLY A 138 -19.73 8.50 -5.59
N ALA A 139 -19.88 9.81 -5.72
CA ALA A 139 -18.81 10.76 -5.46
C ALA A 139 -18.34 10.72 -4.00
N ALA A 140 -17.06 11.02 -3.80
CA ALA A 140 -16.47 11.19 -2.47
C ALA A 140 -17.24 12.23 -1.64
N ASN A 141 -17.61 11.85 -0.42
CA ASN A 141 -18.10 12.77 0.60
C ASN A 141 -17.59 12.32 1.98
N PRO A 142 -17.69 13.16 3.03
CA PRO A 142 -17.13 12.82 4.34
C PRO A 142 -17.67 11.51 4.94
N GLU A 143 -18.94 11.17 4.70
CA GLU A 143 -19.55 9.93 5.20
C GLU A 143 -18.99 8.70 4.48
N THR A 144 -18.95 8.72 3.14
CA THR A 144 -18.41 7.58 2.36
C THR A 144 -16.92 7.36 2.62
N ILE A 145 -16.15 8.43 2.79
CA ILE A 145 -14.74 8.34 3.18
C ILE A 145 -14.60 7.74 4.59
N ALA A 146 -15.45 8.16 5.52
CA ALA A 146 -15.43 7.65 6.88
C ALA A 146 -15.81 6.16 6.95
N ASP A 147 -16.81 5.75 6.18
CA ASP A 147 -17.24 4.36 6.08
C ASP A 147 -16.14 3.49 5.47
N PHE A 148 -15.53 3.93 4.36
CA PHE A 148 -14.39 3.24 3.78
C PHE A 148 -13.24 3.07 4.77
N ALA A 149 -12.90 4.11 5.54
CA ALA A 149 -11.89 4.00 6.60
C ALA A 149 -12.26 2.95 7.65
N ASN A 150 -13.53 2.90 8.08
CA ASN A 150 -14.02 1.89 9.03
C ASN A 150 -13.90 0.48 8.45
N GLN A 151 -14.18 0.29 7.15
CA GLN A 151 -14.03 -1.00 6.46
C GLN A 151 -12.56 -1.42 6.35
N ILE A 152 -11.64 -0.48 6.11
CA ILE A 152 -10.20 -0.76 6.17
C ILE A 152 -9.79 -1.17 7.59
N GLU A 153 -10.29 -0.49 8.63
CA GLU A 153 -10.00 -0.87 10.01
C GLU A 153 -10.54 -2.26 10.38
N ALA A 154 -11.72 -2.63 9.87
CA ALA A 154 -12.28 -3.96 10.06
C ALA A 154 -11.44 -5.03 9.35
N LEU A 155 -11.07 -4.78 8.08
CA LEU A 155 -10.28 -5.69 7.26
C LEU A 155 -8.89 -5.97 7.87
N PHE A 156 -8.20 -4.93 8.34
CA PHE A 156 -6.85 -5.05 8.87
C PHE A 156 -6.78 -5.35 10.36
N GLY A 157 -7.88 -5.22 11.11
CA GLY A 157 -7.93 -5.50 12.55
C GLY A 157 -7.32 -6.85 12.93
N PRO A 158 -7.84 -7.97 12.38
CA PRO A 158 -7.31 -9.31 12.66
C PRO A 158 -5.83 -9.47 12.26
N LEU A 159 -5.42 -8.89 11.13
CA LEU A 159 -4.04 -8.96 10.65
C LEU A 159 -3.08 -8.21 11.56
N VAL A 160 -3.44 -7.01 12.00
CA VAL A 160 -2.65 -6.21 12.94
C VAL A 160 -2.54 -6.91 14.30
N ASP A 161 -3.63 -7.49 14.78
CA ASP A 161 -3.64 -8.23 16.04
C ASP A 161 -2.73 -9.45 15.98
N LEU A 162 -2.80 -10.23 14.89
CA LEU A 162 -1.95 -11.39 14.66
C LEU A 162 -0.46 -11.01 14.53
N HIS A 163 -0.15 -9.94 13.78
CA HIS A 163 1.23 -9.46 13.65
C HIS A 163 1.78 -8.96 14.99
N HIS A 164 0.95 -8.31 15.81
CA HIS A 164 1.33 -7.85 17.13
C HIS A 164 1.66 -9.02 18.06
N GLU A 165 0.78 -10.04 18.10
CA GLU A 165 0.95 -11.24 18.92
C GLU A 165 2.27 -11.94 18.61
N VAL A 166 2.58 -12.13 17.32
CA VAL A 166 3.77 -12.88 16.91
C VAL A 166 5.05 -12.07 17.06
N SER A 167 5.05 -10.78 16.68
CA SER A 167 6.29 -9.98 16.59
C SER A 167 6.58 -9.09 17.80
N GLY A 168 5.59 -8.83 18.64
CA GLY A 168 5.66 -7.83 19.70
C GLY A 168 5.78 -6.38 19.22
N LEU A 169 5.62 -6.09 17.92
CA LEU A 169 5.46 -4.71 17.45
C LEU A 169 4.16 -4.12 17.96
N ALA A 170 4.20 -2.93 18.55
CA ALA A 170 3.01 -2.27 19.07
C ALA A 170 1.96 -2.05 17.97
N LYS A 171 0.68 -2.33 18.27
CA LYS A 171 -0.44 -2.14 17.32
C LYS A 171 -0.45 -0.75 16.65
N PRO A 172 -0.21 0.38 17.34
CA PRO A 172 -0.13 1.69 16.69
C PRO A 172 0.99 1.79 15.65
N ALA A 173 2.13 1.12 15.84
CA ALA A 173 3.20 1.09 14.85
C ALA A 173 2.79 0.29 13.61
N LEU A 174 2.08 -0.82 13.79
CA LEU A 174 1.53 -1.64 12.70
C LEU A 174 0.46 -0.88 11.91
N TRP A 175 -0.47 -0.19 12.58
CA TRP A 175 -1.47 0.65 11.91
C TRP A 175 -0.87 1.79 11.08
N ARG A 176 0.25 2.39 11.54
CA ARG A 176 0.96 3.39 10.73
C ARG A 176 1.56 2.80 9.45
N LEU A 177 1.90 1.52 9.42
CA LEU A 177 2.32 0.84 8.18
C LEU A 177 1.12 0.63 7.23
N VAL A 178 -0.06 0.30 7.77
CA VAL A 178 -1.29 0.25 6.98
C VAL A 178 -1.61 1.62 6.40
N GLY A 179 -1.52 2.68 7.20
CA GLY A 179 -1.72 4.07 6.76
C GLY A 179 -0.68 4.53 5.73
N ASP A 180 0.59 4.13 5.89
CA ASP A 180 1.63 4.37 4.88
C ASP A 180 1.25 3.70 3.54
N SER A 181 0.81 2.44 3.56
CA SER A 181 0.39 1.72 2.35
C SER A 181 -0.87 2.32 1.73
N LEU A 182 -1.82 2.80 2.55
CA LEU A 182 -2.99 3.56 2.10
C LEU A 182 -2.56 4.82 1.33
N ALA A 183 -1.69 5.64 1.92
CA ALA A 183 -1.23 6.88 1.31
C ALA A 183 -0.54 6.65 -0.03
N THR A 184 0.38 5.67 -0.12
CA THR A 184 1.00 5.32 -1.41
C THR A 184 -0.02 4.77 -2.40
N SER A 185 -1.04 4.03 -1.94
CA SER A 185 -2.06 3.43 -2.83
C SER A 185 -2.87 4.51 -3.53
N PHE A 186 -3.29 5.53 -2.78
CA PHE A 186 -3.94 6.70 -3.35
C PHE A 186 -3.01 7.52 -4.24
N LEU A 187 -1.75 7.72 -3.85
CA LEU A 187 -0.79 8.44 -4.69
C LEU A 187 -0.62 7.76 -6.06
N THR A 188 -0.28 6.47 -6.06
CA THR A 188 -0.06 5.68 -7.28
C THR A 188 -1.31 5.60 -8.15
N GLN A 189 -2.49 5.38 -7.56
CA GLN A 189 -3.71 5.31 -8.36
C GLN A 189 -4.17 6.70 -8.83
N GLY A 190 -3.97 7.74 -8.02
CA GLY A 190 -4.18 9.12 -8.42
C GLY A 190 -3.32 9.50 -9.63
N GLU A 191 -2.07 9.06 -9.68
CA GLU A 191 -1.20 9.21 -10.85
C GLU A 191 -1.71 8.41 -12.05
N ASN A 192 -2.02 7.13 -11.87
CA ASN A 192 -2.50 6.24 -12.94
C ASN A 192 -3.77 6.77 -13.65
N PHE A 193 -4.66 7.42 -12.89
CA PHE A 193 -5.92 7.96 -13.39
C PHE A 193 -5.90 9.47 -13.62
N GLY A 194 -4.79 10.18 -13.38
CA GLY A 194 -4.69 11.62 -13.54
C GLY A 194 -5.49 12.44 -12.51
N HIS A 195 -5.84 11.84 -11.36
CA HIS A 195 -6.67 12.40 -10.30
C HIS A 195 -5.89 12.62 -8.99
N ILE A 196 -4.59 12.91 -9.06
CA ILE A 196 -3.67 12.94 -7.91
C ILE A 196 -4.16 13.80 -6.73
N LYS A 197 -4.67 15.01 -6.99
CA LYS A 197 -5.15 15.92 -5.93
C LYS A 197 -6.38 15.37 -5.20
N GLN A 198 -7.31 14.77 -5.93
CA GLN A 198 -8.48 14.10 -5.35
C GLN A 198 -8.05 12.92 -4.49
N ALA A 199 -7.15 12.08 -5.01
CA ALA A 199 -6.65 10.90 -4.31
C ALA A 199 -5.92 11.26 -3.01
N ILE A 200 -5.05 12.28 -3.05
CA ILE A 200 -4.39 12.85 -1.87
C ILE A 200 -5.43 13.36 -0.86
N GLY A 201 -6.41 14.16 -1.31
CA GLY A 201 -7.45 14.70 -0.44
C GLY A 201 -8.26 13.63 0.29
N ILE A 202 -8.61 12.53 -0.40
CA ILE A 202 -9.28 11.38 0.21
C ILE A 202 -8.38 10.73 1.26
N ALA A 203 -7.12 10.44 0.91
CA ALA A 203 -6.18 9.80 1.82
C ALA A 203 -5.90 10.64 3.07
N GLU A 204 -5.71 11.96 2.94
CA GLU A 204 -5.52 12.87 4.08
C GLU A 204 -6.75 12.91 4.99
N HIS A 205 -7.95 12.92 4.41
CA HIS A 205 -9.19 12.87 5.20
C HIS A 205 -9.26 11.61 6.07
N ILE A 206 -8.79 10.46 5.56
CA ILE A 206 -8.71 9.21 6.32
C ILE A 206 -7.61 9.30 7.39
N LEU A 207 -6.38 9.67 7.00
CA LEU A 207 -5.19 9.61 7.86
C LEU A 207 -5.20 10.65 8.99
N HIS A 208 -5.96 11.73 8.85
CA HIS A 208 -6.06 12.79 9.86
C HIS A 208 -7.38 12.79 10.63
N ARG A 209 -8.26 11.81 10.39
CA ARG A 209 -9.49 11.62 11.16
C ARG A 209 -9.18 11.17 12.59
N LYS A 210 -9.41 12.04 13.57
CA LYS A 210 -9.26 11.71 14.98
C LYS A 210 -10.15 10.53 15.38
N GLY A 211 -9.62 9.63 16.20
CA GLY A 211 -10.31 8.43 16.67
C GLY A 211 -10.20 7.22 15.75
N SER A 212 -9.75 7.40 14.49
CA SER A 212 -9.42 6.28 13.60
C SER A 212 -8.13 5.58 14.05
N LYS A 213 -8.04 4.26 13.86
CA LYS A 213 -6.78 3.51 14.03
C LYS A 213 -5.72 3.90 12.99
N LEU A 214 -6.14 4.39 11.82
CA LEU A 214 -5.27 4.91 10.76
C LEU A 214 -4.74 6.32 11.06
N PHE A 215 -5.21 6.96 12.13
CA PHE A 215 -4.80 8.31 12.48
C PHE A 215 -3.28 8.43 12.68
N SER A 216 -2.66 9.35 11.95
CA SER A 216 -1.23 9.64 12.07
C SER A 216 -0.96 11.11 11.76
N LYS A 217 -0.50 11.86 12.76
CA LYS A 217 -0.07 13.27 12.59
C LYS A 217 1.14 13.43 11.66
N GLN A 218 1.97 12.39 11.54
CA GLN A 218 3.22 12.42 10.77
C GLN A 218 3.01 11.99 9.32
N SER A 219 1.98 11.18 9.06
CA SER A 219 1.68 10.68 7.71
C SER A 219 0.97 11.76 6.90
N GLY A 220 1.22 11.77 5.60
CA GLY A 220 0.61 12.73 4.68
C GLY A 220 1.38 12.76 3.37
N PHE A 221 1.37 13.92 2.71
CA PHE A 221 2.01 14.10 1.41
C PHE A 221 2.87 15.36 1.42
N ILE A 222 3.87 15.38 0.54
CA ILE A 222 4.71 16.53 0.28
C ILE A 222 4.96 16.65 -1.22
N GLU A 223 4.69 17.83 -1.76
CA GLU A 223 5.11 18.18 -3.12
C GLU A 223 6.55 18.69 -3.04
N ILE A 224 7.45 18.04 -3.77
CA ILE A 224 8.84 18.48 -3.89
C ILE A 224 9.01 19.12 -5.25
N LYS A 225 9.64 20.29 -5.26
CA LYS A 225 10.04 21.01 -6.47
C LYS A 225 11.55 21.08 -6.53
N LEU A 226 12.12 20.91 -7.72
CA LEU A 226 13.55 21.14 -7.93
C LEU A 226 13.83 22.65 -7.92
N PRO A 227 14.70 23.17 -7.05
CA PRO A 227 14.99 24.60 -6.98
C PRO A 227 15.51 25.17 -8.31
N GLU A 228 16.32 24.40 -9.04
CA GLU A 228 16.91 24.77 -10.32
C GLU A 228 15.96 24.63 -11.52
N ARG A 229 14.89 23.84 -11.38
CA ARG A 229 13.88 23.56 -12.42
C ARG A 229 12.48 23.49 -11.76
N PRO A 230 11.92 24.62 -11.29
CA PRO A 230 10.71 24.61 -10.45
C PRO A 230 9.44 24.05 -11.11
N GLU A 231 9.44 23.91 -12.43
CA GLU A 231 8.40 23.24 -13.20
C GLU A 231 8.42 21.71 -13.06
N ILE A 232 9.55 21.16 -12.60
CA ILE A 232 9.67 19.75 -12.23
C ILE A 232 9.23 19.61 -10.76
N SER A 233 8.09 18.97 -10.58
CA SER A 233 7.50 18.70 -9.27
C SER A 233 6.93 17.29 -9.16
N GLU A 234 7.12 16.63 -8.02
CA GLU A 234 6.57 15.30 -7.76
C GLU A 234 6.01 15.23 -6.33
N TRP A 235 4.91 14.51 -6.18
CA TRP A 235 4.29 14.25 -4.88
C TRP A 235 4.89 13.00 -4.25
N PHE A 236 5.24 13.10 -2.98
CA PHE A 236 5.76 11.99 -2.19
C PHE A 236 4.90 11.77 -0.96
N ARG A 237 4.75 10.50 -0.56
CA ARG A 237 4.17 10.16 0.74
C ARG A 237 5.18 10.48 1.86
N LYS A 238 4.75 11.26 2.86
CA LYS A 238 5.40 11.33 4.18
C LYS A 238 4.99 10.12 5.02
N ARG A 239 5.96 9.35 5.51
CA ARG A 239 5.66 8.15 6.31
C ARG A 239 5.42 8.48 7.76
N GLY A 240 4.47 7.77 8.37
CA GLY A 240 4.32 7.67 9.81
C GLY A 240 4.79 6.31 10.35
N GLY A 241 4.81 5.28 9.50
CA GLY A 241 5.31 3.95 9.84
C GLY A 241 6.82 3.85 9.72
N CYS A 242 7.44 3.07 10.61
CA CYS A 242 8.85 2.72 10.50
C CYS A 242 8.99 1.26 10.06
N CYS A 243 9.63 1.01 8.91
CA CYS A 243 9.92 -0.35 8.43
C CYS A 243 11.13 -1.00 9.14
N ARG A 244 11.84 -0.26 9.99
CA ARG A 244 13.06 -0.70 10.70
C ARG A 244 14.21 -1.15 9.80
N TYR A 245 14.18 -0.85 8.50
CA TYR A 245 15.27 -1.25 7.59
C TYR A 245 16.67 -0.82 8.06
N TYR A 246 16.77 0.33 8.74
CA TYR A 246 18.03 0.83 9.33
C TYR A 246 18.65 -0.07 10.40
N THR A 247 17.93 -1.09 10.89
CA THR A 247 18.47 -2.06 11.85
C THR A 247 19.13 -3.26 11.19
N ALA A 248 18.98 -3.43 9.87
CA ALA A 248 19.70 -4.43 9.11
C ALA A 248 21.12 -3.93 8.75
N ASP A 249 22.02 -4.85 8.46
CA ASP A 249 23.39 -4.53 8.05
C ASP A 249 23.41 -3.71 6.77
N GLY A 250 24.10 -2.57 6.81
CA GLY A 250 24.11 -1.61 5.70
C GLY A 250 22.79 -0.89 5.46
N GLY A 251 21.78 -1.10 6.32
CA GLY A 251 20.49 -0.44 6.23
C GLY A 251 20.57 1.05 6.53
N GLU A 252 19.87 1.86 5.73
CA GLU A 252 19.72 3.30 5.95
C GLU A 252 18.26 3.70 6.19
N TYR A 253 18.03 4.89 6.75
CA TYR A 253 16.70 5.49 6.74
C TYR A 253 16.26 5.78 5.30
N CYS A 254 15.07 5.30 4.91
CA CYS A 254 14.48 5.64 3.61
C CYS A 254 14.28 7.17 3.45
N SER A 255 14.15 7.66 2.20
CA SER A 255 14.05 9.10 1.92
C SER A 255 12.89 9.77 2.67
N THR A 256 11.75 9.08 2.80
CA THR A 256 10.54 9.57 3.49
C THR A 256 10.37 9.02 4.91
N CYS A 257 11.45 8.55 5.54
CA CYS A 257 11.40 7.92 6.85
C CYS A 257 10.84 8.85 7.93
N VAL A 258 9.96 8.32 8.79
CA VAL A 258 9.40 9.04 9.95
C VAL A 258 10.45 9.51 10.97
N LEU A 259 11.65 8.94 10.94
CA LEU A 259 12.76 9.29 11.83
C LEU A 259 13.68 10.39 11.28
N ARG A 260 13.45 10.84 10.04
CA ARG A 260 14.19 11.95 9.44
C ARG A 260 13.52 13.28 9.79
N ASP A 261 14.34 14.32 9.93
CA ASP A 261 13.83 15.68 9.90
C ASP A 261 13.39 16.06 8.48
N GLU A 262 12.57 17.10 8.40
CA GLU A 262 11.93 17.54 7.15
C GLU A 262 12.93 18.09 6.13
N ASN A 263 13.99 18.79 6.57
CA ASN A 263 15.00 19.34 5.67
C ASN A 263 15.81 18.22 5.00
N SER A 264 16.27 17.24 5.80
CA SER A 264 16.97 16.05 5.28
C SER A 264 16.11 15.24 4.31
N MET A 265 14.80 15.13 4.59
CA MET A 265 13.84 14.48 3.70
C MET A 265 13.73 15.21 2.36
N ILE A 266 13.52 16.53 2.39
CA ILE A 266 13.40 17.36 1.18
C ILE A 266 14.66 17.26 0.32
N GLU A 267 15.84 17.38 0.90
CA GLU A 267 17.11 17.30 0.19
C GLU A 267 17.29 15.94 -0.52
N ARG A 268 17.00 14.83 0.17
CA ARG A 268 17.10 13.49 -0.43
C ARG A 268 16.09 13.27 -1.55
N LEU A 269 14.88 13.82 -1.42
CA LEU A 269 13.86 13.73 -2.47
C LEU A 269 14.24 14.58 -3.69
N GLN A 270 14.79 15.78 -3.49
CA GLN A 270 15.33 16.59 -4.58
C GLN A 270 16.47 15.86 -5.30
N ASN A 271 17.41 15.26 -4.56
CA ASN A 271 18.48 14.47 -5.15
C ASN A 271 17.95 13.26 -5.94
N HIS A 272 16.94 12.57 -5.41
CA HIS A 272 16.27 11.48 -6.14
C HIS A 272 15.67 11.96 -7.47
N MET A 273 14.94 13.08 -7.45
CA MET A 273 14.34 13.68 -8.65
C MET A 273 15.42 14.10 -9.67
N ARG A 274 16.54 14.69 -9.23
CA ARG A 274 17.67 15.01 -10.11
C ARG A 274 18.18 13.76 -10.83
N THR A 275 18.45 12.68 -10.10
CA THR A 275 18.95 11.44 -10.70
C THR A 275 17.93 10.84 -11.68
N LYS A 276 16.64 10.84 -11.31
CA LYS A 276 15.55 10.34 -12.16
C LYS A 276 15.49 11.11 -13.49
N HIS A 277 15.42 12.44 -13.45
CA HIS A 277 15.28 13.25 -14.66
C HIS A 277 16.55 13.31 -15.51
N LEU A 278 17.75 13.28 -14.92
CA LEU A 278 18.99 13.12 -15.68
C LEU A 278 19.02 11.79 -16.47
N SER A 279 18.45 10.72 -15.90
CA SER A 279 18.38 9.43 -16.59
C SER A 279 17.35 9.40 -17.71
N GLU A 280 16.25 10.14 -17.57
CA GLU A 280 15.21 10.28 -18.60
C GLU A 280 15.67 11.15 -19.78
N GLU A 281 16.47 12.19 -19.51
CA GLU A 281 17.05 13.05 -20.57
C GLU A 281 18.17 12.33 -21.37
N ALA A 282 18.81 11.33 -20.79
CA ALA A 282 19.89 10.58 -21.42
C ALA A 282 19.43 9.33 -22.22
N ALA A 283 18.17 8.93 -22.09
CA ALA A 283 17.57 7.75 -22.72
C ALA A 283 16.81 8.11 -24.02
#